data_AF-A0A3M0XW18-F1
#
_entry.id   AF-A0A3M0XW18-F1
#
_cell.length_a   1.000
_cell.length_b   1.000
_cell.length_c   1.000
_cell.angle_alpha   90.00
_cell.angle_beta   90.00
_cell.angle_gamma   90.00
#
_symmetry.space_group_name_H-M   'P 1'
#
loop_
_entity.id
_entity.type
_entity.pdbx_description
1 polymer ?
#
loop_
_entity_poly.entity_id
_entity_poly.type
_entity_poly.pdbx_seq_one_letter_code
_entity_poly.pdbx_strand_id
1 'polypeptide(L)'
;MTKTKLEIATVLAFERKLDPSDALFYSGIWGDQEKAQAWRPVAIQEKSVRGTVSNRLKNEDQDPAKLDADIQNPNLQTVDVATLPPEADTLRVRFSLRVLPRAGTPSACNNIHYRRALEEAVGEYVKSQGFTELSHRYAHNLANGRFLWRNLLCAEEVEVLVRHVHRGEAK
;
A
#
# COMPACT_ATOMS: atom_id res chain seq x y z
N MET A 1 3.01 26.26 -44.29
CA MET A 1 2.21 26.37 -43.05
C MET A 1 3.15 26.16 -41.87
N THR A 2 3.35 27.19 -41.05
CA THR A 2 4.20 27.12 -39.86
C THR A 2 3.57 26.20 -38.82
N LYS A 3 4.23 25.10 -38.45
CA LYS A 3 3.82 24.26 -37.31
C LYS A 3 3.87 25.12 -36.05
N THR A 4 2.71 25.52 -35.54
CA THR A 4 2.60 26.18 -34.24
C THR A 4 3.16 25.23 -33.19
N LYS A 5 4.18 25.67 -32.45
CA LYS A 5 4.82 24.87 -31.40
C LYS A 5 3.78 24.56 -30.33
N LEU A 6 3.63 23.28 -29.98
CA LEU A 6 2.74 22.88 -28.89
C LEU A 6 3.35 23.32 -27.56
N GLU A 7 2.66 24.17 -26.83
CA GLU A 7 3.07 24.63 -25.50
C GLU A 7 2.57 23.65 -24.43
N ILE A 8 3.43 23.36 -23.46
CA ILE A 8 3.09 22.50 -22.32
C ILE A 8 2.14 23.24 -21.38
N ALA A 9 1.09 22.57 -20.91
CA ALA A 9 0.19 23.11 -19.91
C ALA A 9 0.94 23.40 -18.60
N THR A 10 0.76 24.59 -18.02
CA THR A 10 1.34 24.92 -16.70
C THR A 10 0.51 24.39 -15.54
N VAL A 11 -0.75 24.03 -15.79
CA VAL A 11 -1.62 23.31 -14.85
C VAL A 11 -2.10 22.05 -15.53
N LEU A 12 -1.77 20.88 -14.97
CA LEU A 12 -2.19 19.57 -15.45
C LEU A 12 -2.36 18.63 -14.25
N ALA A 13 -3.52 17.99 -14.13
CA ALA A 13 -3.81 17.05 -13.06
C ALA A 13 -4.56 15.81 -13.56
N PHE A 14 -4.32 14.68 -12.90
CA PHE A 14 -5.00 13.41 -13.13
C PHE A 14 -5.46 12.81 -11.82
N GLU A 15 -6.68 12.29 -11.80
CA GLU A 15 -7.14 11.42 -10.73
C GLU A 15 -6.51 10.03 -10.85
N ARG A 16 -6.19 9.39 -9.72
CA ARG A 16 -5.75 7.99 -9.70
C ARG A 16 -6.83 7.06 -10.26
N LYS A 17 -6.41 5.95 -10.87
CA LYS A 17 -7.32 4.98 -11.51
C LYS A 17 -7.38 3.63 -10.80
N LEU A 18 -6.37 3.32 -9.98
CA LEU A 18 -6.40 2.22 -9.04
C LEU A 18 -6.63 2.84 -7.66
N ASP A 19 -7.77 2.51 -7.06
CA ASP A 19 -8.22 3.10 -5.81
C ASP A 19 -8.48 1.99 -4.78
N PRO A 20 -7.45 1.58 -4.02
CA PRO A 20 -7.62 0.62 -2.93
C PRO A 20 -8.26 1.30 -1.72
N SER A 21 -9.10 0.56 -0.99
CA SER A 21 -9.48 0.94 0.37
C SER A 21 -8.33 0.66 1.34
N ASP A 22 -8.45 1.19 2.55
CA ASP A 22 -7.63 0.71 3.65
C ASP A 22 -7.83 -0.81 3.83
N ALA A 23 -6.74 -1.49 4.18
CA ALA A 23 -6.75 -2.91 4.45
C ALA A 23 -6.88 -3.15 5.94
N LEU A 24 -7.91 -3.91 6.33
CA LEU A 24 -8.19 -4.22 7.73
C LEU A 24 -7.63 -5.60 8.09
N PHE A 25 -7.10 -5.69 9.30
CA PHE A 25 -6.51 -6.92 9.84
C PHE A 25 -7.52 -7.67 10.70
N TYR A 26 -7.60 -8.97 10.46
CA TYR A 26 -8.39 -9.92 11.24
C TYR A 26 -7.53 -11.13 11.60
N SER A 27 -7.82 -11.75 12.74
CA SER A 27 -7.18 -12.99 13.19
C SER A 27 -8.17 -14.15 13.15
N GLY A 28 -7.67 -15.34 12.84
CA GLY A 28 -8.45 -16.58 12.82
C GLY A 28 -7.56 -17.81 12.75
N ILE A 29 -8.20 -18.97 12.54
CA ILE A 29 -7.54 -20.26 12.36
C ILE A 29 -7.50 -20.59 10.86
N TRP A 30 -6.36 -21.09 10.36
CA TRP A 30 -6.16 -21.39 8.94
C TRP A 30 -7.25 -22.29 8.35
N GLY A 31 -7.69 -23.32 9.08
CA GLY A 31 -8.75 -24.24 8.62
C GLY A 31 -10.16 -23.64 8.53
N ASP A 32 -10.38 -22.42 9.02
CA ASP A 32 -11.71 -21.78 9.13
C ASP A 32 -11.86 -20.57 8.18
N GLN A 33 -11.14 -20.55 7.07
CA GLN A 33 -11.17 -19.46 6.07
C GLN A 33 -12.59 -19.12 5.59
N GLU A 34 -13.44 -20.11 5.32
CA GLU A 34 -14.80 -19.90 4.81
C GLU A 34 -15.78 -19.41 5.88
N LYS A 35 -15.47 -19.60 7.16
CA LYS A 35 -16.32 -19.21 8.29
C LYS A 35 -16.12 -17.74 8.62
N ALA A 36 -16.69 -16.85 7.81
CA ALA A 36 -16.49 -15.40 7.93
C ALA A 36 -16.70 -14.84 9.36
N GLN A 37 -17.63 -15.40 10.14
CA GLN A 37 -17.91 -14.99 11.53
C GLN A 37 -16.83 -15.40 12.54
N ALA A 38 -15.94 -16.35 12.20
CA ALA A 38 -14.86 -16.79 13.07
C ALA A 38 -13.68 -15.80 13.12
N TRP A 39 -13.63 -14.86 12.17
CA TRP A 39 -12.50 -13.92 12.03
C TRP A 39 -12.76 -12.65 12.82
N ARG A 40 -11.89 -12.35 13.77
CA ARG A 40 -12.03 -11.20 14.69
C ARG A 40 -11.07 -10.08 14.30
N PRO A 41 -11.44 -8.80 14.42
CA PRO A 41 -10.52 -7.69 14.17
C PRO A 41 -9.27 -7.77 15.06
N VAL A 42 -8.10 -7.46 14.50
CA VAL A 42 -6.88 -7.32 15.30
C VAL A 42 -6.86 -5.93 15.93
N ALA A 43 -6.90 -5.88 17.26
CA ALA A 43 -6.86 -4.63 18.00
C ALA A 43 -5.41 -4.12 18.16
N ILE A 44 -5.27 -2.80 18.22
CA ILE A 44 -4.03 -2.15 18.63
C ILE A 44 -4.02 -2.09 20.17
N GLN A 45 -2.89 -2.43 20.76
CA GLN A 45 -2.64 -2.41 22.20
C GLN A 45 -1.40 -1.58 22.50
N GLU A 46 -1.41 -0.84 23.60
CA GLU A 46 -0.22 -0.16 24.08
C GLU A 46 0.65 -1.11 24.91
N LYS A 47 1.96 -0.96 24.80
CA LYS A 47 2.91 -1.57 25.73
C LYS A 47 4.04 -0.62 26.08
N SER A 48 4.51 -0.71 27.31
CA SER A 48 5.72 -0.01 27.75
C SER A 48 6.96 -0.79 27.38
N VAL A 49 7.96 -0.10 26.83
CA VAL A 49 9.26 -0.65 26.44
C VAL A 49 10.35 0.20 27.09
N ARG A 50 11.33 -0.45 27.71
CA ARG A 50 12.58 0.20 28.10
C ARG A 50 13.57 0.07 26.94
N GLY A 51 13.74 1.14 26.19
CA GLY A 51 14.65 1.20 25.05
C GLY A 51 16.12 1.13 25.48
N THR A 52 16.97 0.79 24.51
CA THR A 52 18.43 0.88 24.62
C THR A 52 18.94 2.07 23.78
N VAL A 53 20.10 2.62 24.15
CA VAL A 53 20.79 3.62 23.31
C VAL A 53 21.54 2.86 22.21
N SER A 54 21.01 2.85 20.99
CA SER A 54 21.54 2.06 19.86
C SER A 54 21.82 2.90 18.61
N ASN A 55 21.62 4.20 18.68
CA ASN A 55 21.98 5.13 17.60
C ASN A 55 23.49 5.40 17.59
N ARG A 56 24.01 5.76 16.42
CA ARG A 56 25.37 6.30 16.31
C ARG A 56 25.47 7.58 17.16
N LEU A 57 26.46 7.63 18.03
CA LEU A 57 26.78 8.82 18.82
C LEU A 57 27.41 9.88 17.91
N LYS A 58 27.07 11.15 18.15
CA LYS A 58 27.54 12.25 17.29
C LYS A 58 29.02 12.59 17.48
N ASN A 59 29.59 12.27 18.65
CA ASN A 59 30.99 12.54 18.99
C ASN A 59 31.69 11.21 19.31
N GLU A 60 32.78 10.91 18.61
CA GLU A 60 33.54 9.66 18.80
C GLU A 60 34.43 9.70 20.07
N ASP A 61 34.75 10.91 20.57
CA ASP A 61 35.56 11.14 21.79
C ASP A 61 34.70 11.45 23.04
N GLN A 62 33.53 10.81 23.20
CA GLN A 62 32.74 10.99 24.41
C GLN A 62 33.41 10.32 25.61
N ASP A 63 33.49 11.04 26.73
CA ASP A 63 33.95 10.51 28.01
C ASP A 63 33.18 9.21 28.36
N PRO A 64 33.87 8.07 28.54
CA PRO A 64 33.24 6.79 28.86
C PRO A 64 32.27 6.87 30.05
N ALA A 65 32.57 7.69 31.06
CA ALA A 65 31.70 7.84 32.22
C ALA A 65 30.36 8.52 31.91
N LYS A 66 30.33 9.46 30.94
CA LYS A 66 29.08 10.08 30.47
C LYS A 66 28.26 9.12 29.63
N LEU A 67 28.92 8.33 28.79
CA LEU A 67 28.24 7.31 28.01
C LEU A 67 27.61 6.24 28.92
N ASP A 68 28.32 5.79 29.95
CA ASP A 68 27.79 4.84 30.92
C ASP A 68 26.59 5.42 31.68
N ALA A 69 26.65 6.70 32.09
CA ALA A 69 25.52 7.37 32.73
C ALA A 69 24.29 7.47 31.80
N ASP A 70 24.50 7.80 30.52
CA ASP A 70 23.44 7.89 29.52
C ASP A 70 22.81 6.52 29.21
N ILE A 71 23.59 5.44 29.24
CA ILE A 71 23.09 4.06 29.08
C ILE A 71 22.32 3.58 30.32
N GLN A 72 22.76 3.97 31.52
CA GLN A 72 22.08 3.60 32.77
C GLN A 72 20.72 4.29 32.91
N ASN A 73 20.56 5.48 32.34
CA ASN A 73 19.31 6.23 32.35
C ASN A 73 18.18 5.44 31.64
N PRO A 74 17.03 5.21 32.31
CA PRO A 74 15.95 4.43 31.73
C PRO A 74 15.28 5.20 30.57
N ASN A 75 15.42 4.67 29.36
CA ASN A 75 14.73 5.16 28.17
C ASN A 75 13.32 4.55 28.07
N LEU A 76 12.40 5.00 28.91
CA LEU A 76 11.02 4.49 28.93
C LEU A 76 10.21 5.05 27.77
N GLN A 77 9.53 4.16 27.06
CA GLN A 77 8.70 4.48 25.90
C GLN A 77 7.38 3.71 25.98
N THR A 78 6.32 4.26 25.41
CA THR A 78 5.06 3.54 25.16
C THR A 78 4.91 3.41 23.66
N VAL A 79 4.56 2.21 23.18
CA VAL A 79 4.39 1.93 21.76
C VAL A 79 3.11 1.16 21.50
N ASP A 80 2.53 1.38 20.33
CA ASP A 80 1.42 0.59 19.81
C ASP A 80 1.91 -0.74 19.20
N VAL A 81 1.19 -1.81 19.49
CA VAL A 81 1.41 -3.14 18.92
C VAL A 81 0.10 -3.77 18.48
N ALA A 82 0.16 -4.59 17.44
CA ALA A 82 -0.92 -5.44 16.98
C ALA A 82 -0.38 -6.86 16.84
N THR A 83 -1.01 -7.82 17.52
CA THR A 83 -0.58 -9.23 17.51
C THR A 83 -1.79 -10.13 17.32
N LEU A 84 -1.56 -11.34 16.80
CA LEU A 84 -2.57 -12.39 16.86
C LEU A 84 -2.83 -12.77 18.32
N PRO A 85 -4.07 -13.13 18.68
CA PRO A 85 -4.34 -13.74 19.97
C PRO A 85 -3.77 -15.17 20.02
N PRO A 86 -3.49 -15.73 21.22
CA PRO A 86 -2.85 -17.04 21.37
C PRO A 86 -3.59 -18.21 20.70
N GLU A 87 -4.90 -18.10 20.53
CA GLU A 87 -5.78 -19.10 19.91
C GLU A 87 -5.87 -18.98 18.37
N ALA A 88 -5.22 -17.99 17.76
CA ALA A 88 -5.22 -17.79 16.31
C ALA A 88 -3.82 -17.94 15.72
N ASP A 89 -3.74 -18.61 14.58
CA ASP A 89 -2.49 -18.85 13.85
C ASP A 89 -2.39 -18.03 12.55
N THR A 90 -3.48 -17.39 12.12
CA THR A 90 -3.56 -16.78 10.79
C THR A 90 -3.98 -15.31 10.85
N LEU A 91 -3.23 -14.47 10.12
CA LEU A 91 -3.60 -13.10 9.78
C LEU A 91 -4.39 -13.06 8.47
N ARG A 92 -5.56 -12.44 8.48
CA ARG A 92 -6.32 -12.06 7.29
C ARG A 92 -6.23 -10.57 7.07
N VAL A 93 -5.83 -10.18 5.86
CA VAL A 93 -5.81 -8.80 5.40
C VAL A 93 -6.87 -8.63 4.33
N ARG A 94 -7.83 -7.71 4.55
CA ARG A 94 -8.96 -7.52 3.64
C ARG A 94 -9.11 -6.06 3.22
N PHE A 95 -9.19 -5.83 1.92
CA PHE A 95 -9.48 -4.53 1.31
C PHE A 95 -10.31 -4.72 0.04
N SER A 96 -10.78 -3.62 -0.53
CA SER A 96 -11.39 -3.59 -1.86
C SER A 96 -10.56 -2.71 -2.80
N LEU A 97 -10.63 -2.98 -4.10
CA LEU A 97 -9.93 -2.20 -5.13
C LEU A 97 -10.92 -1.79 -6.22
N ARG A 98 -11.00 -0.50 -6.51
CA ARG A 98 -11.71 0.00 -7.70
C ARG A 98 -10.72 0.29 -8.83
N VAL A 99 -11.09 -0.14 -10.03
CA VAL A 99 -10.38 0.19 -11.27
C VAL A 99 -11.25 1.14 -12.07
N LEU A 100 -10.82 2.40 -12.17
CA LEU A 100 -11.58 3.49 -12.78
C LEU A 100 -11.22 3.65 -14.27
N PRO A 101 -12.20 4.01 -15.12
CA PRO A 101 -11.95 4.21 -16.56
C PRO A 101 -11.27 5.55 -16.84
N ARG A 102 -11.05 5.85 -18.12
CA ARG A 102 -10.57 7.15 -18.63
C ARG A 102 -9.14 7.50 -18.20
N ALA A 103 -8.24 6.51 -18.21
CA ALA A 103 -6.81 6.78 -18.19
C ALA A 103 -6.44 7.64 -19.42
N GLY A 104 -5.76 8.77 -19.21
CA GLY A 104 -5.43 9.74 -20.26
C GLY A 104 -6.32 10.99 -20.31
N THR A 105 -7.47 11.00 -19.63
CA THR A 105 -8.26 12.25 -19.48
C THR A 105 -7.80 13.00 -18.22
N PRO A 106 -7.29 14.24 -18.35
CA PRO A 106 -6.93 15.04 -17.18
C PRO A 106 -8.18 15.57 -16.46
N SER A 107 -8.12 15.66 -15.14
CA SER A 107 -9.15 16.32 -14.32
C SER A 107 -9.05 17.84 -14.39
N ALA A 108 -7.84 18.37 -14.59
CA ALA A 108 -7.60 19.79 -14.87
C ALA A 108 -6.50 19.94 -15.93
N CYS A 109 -6.69 20.86 -16.87
CA CYS A 109 -5.67 21.28 -17.82
C CYS A 109 -5.95 22.73 -18.27
N ASN A 110 -4.99 23.63 -18.14
CA ASN A 110 -5.19 25.03 -18.52
C ASN A 110 -4.87 25.33 -20.00
N ASN A 111 -4.41 24.35 -20.78
CA ASN A 111 -4.15 24.48 -22.21
C ASN A 111 -4.95 23.44 -23.00
N ILE A 112 -5.94 23.90 -23.76
CA ILE A 112 -6.83 23.02 -24.53
C ILE A 112 -6.12 22.30 -25.69
N HIS A 113 -5.13 22.94 -26.32
CA HIS A 113 -4.38 22.32 -27.40
C HIS A 113 -3.47 21.21 -26.87
N TYR A 114 -2.82 21.44 -25.73
CA TYR A 114 -2.03 20.42 -25.04
C TYR A 114 -2.91 19.26 -24.59
N ARG A 115 -4.08 19.54 -24.00
CA ARG A 115 -5.04 18.50 -23.60
C ARG A 115 -5.45 17.62 -24.77
N ARG A 116 -5.79 18.21 -25.92
CA ARG A 116 -6.20 17.45 -27.12
C ARG A 116 -5.07 16.54 -27.61
N ALA A 117 -3.86 17.08 -27.74
CA ALA A 117 -2.70 16.31 -28.16
C ALA A 117 -2.39 15.15 -27.18
N LEU A 118 -2.56 15.37 -25.88
CA LEU A 118 -2.38 14.34 -24.85
C LEU A 118 -3.45 13.24 -24.93
N GLU A 119 -4.72 13.62 -25.04
CA GLU A 119 -5.83 12.67 -25.19
C GLU A 119 -5.70 11.86 -26.49
N GLU A 120 -5.25 12.48 -27.58
CA GLU A 120 -4.95 11.81 -28.85
C GLU A 120 -3.81 10.81 -28.70
N ALA A 121 -2.66 11.22 -28.15
CA ALA A 121 -1.51 10.34 -27.95
C ALA A 121 -1.83 9.14 -27.05
N VAL A 122 -2.56 9.35 -25.95
CA VAL A 122 -2.99 8.23 -25.09
C VAL A 122 -4.03 7.36 -25.81
N GLY A 123 -4.95 7.96 -26.56
CA GLY A 123 -5.91 7.23 -27.38
C GLY A 123 -5.25 6.33 -28.43
N GLU A 124 -4.19 6.81 -29.08
CA GLU A 124 -3.36 6.03 -30.01
C GLU A 124 -2.64 4.89 -29.32
N TYR A 125 -2.06 5.12 -28.14
CA TYR A 125 -1.46 4.06 -27.32
C TYR A 125 -2.48 2.96 -26.97
N VAL A 126 -3.68 3.35 -26.52
CA VAL A 126 -4.73 2.39 -26.16
C VAL A 126 -5.20 1.59 -27.37
N LYS A 127 -5.32 2.22 -28.54
CA LYS A 127 -5.71 1.52 -29.79
C LYS A 127 -4.63 0.57 -30.30
N SER A 128 -3.35 0.94 -30.19
CA SER A 128 -2.24 0.16 -30.76
C SER A 128 -1.75 -0.95 -29.85
N GLN A 129 -1.62 -0.68 -28.54
CA GLN A 129 -1.03 -1.61 -27.56
C GLN A 129 -2.04 -2.09 -26.51
N GLY A 130 -3.05 -1.26 -26.20
CA GLY A 130 -3.95 -1.49 -25.09
C GLY A 130 -3.26 -1.40 -23.72
N PHE A 131 -3.93 -1.91 -22.69
CA PHE A 131 -3.42 -1.91 -21.31
C PHE A 131 -3.00 -3.29 -20.79
N THR A 132 -2.84 -4.28 -21.68
CA THR A 132 -2.56 -5.66 -21.31
C THR A 132 -1.33 -5.78 -20.40
N GLU A 133 -0.22 -5.13 -20.76
CA GLU A 133 1.02 -5.18 -19.99
C GLU A 133 0.87 -4.56 -18.59
N LEU A 134 0.20 -3.40 -18.49
CA LEU A 134 -0.06 -2.75 -17.20
C LEU A 134 -0.96 -3.62 -16.33
N SER A 135 -2.07 -4.12 -16.88
CA SER A 135 -3.00 -5.01 -16.20
C SER A 135 -2.32 -6.28 -15.70
N HIS A 136 -1.44 -6.88 -16.52
CA HIS A 136 -0.68 -8.07 -16.15
C HIS A 136 0.24 -7.82 -14.95
N ARG A 137 0.97 -6.70 -14.95
CA ARG A 137 1.85 -6.33 -13.83
C ARG A 137 1.06 -6.02 -12.55
N TYR A 138 -0.09 -5.36 -12.67
CA TYR A 138 -0.96 -5.12 -11.51
C TYR A 138 -1.55 -6.42 -10.96
N ALA A 139 -2.01 -7.32 -11.83
CA ALA A 139 -2.52 -8.63 -11.44
C ALA A 139 -1.44 -9.45 -10.72
N HIS A 140 -0.20 -9.45 -11.21
CA HIS A 140 0.92 -10.14 -10.54
C HIS A 140 1.20 -9.60 -9.13
N ASN A 141 1.14 -8.28 -8.94
CA ASN A 141 1.34 -7.66 -7.63
C ASN A 141 0.21 -7.97 -6.63
N LEU A 142 -1.00 -8.25 -7.12
CA LEU A 142 -2.08 -8.79 -6.29
C LEU A 142 -1.84 -10.27 -6.00
N ALA A 143 -1.59 -11.07 -7.04
CA ALA A 143 -1.46 -12.52 -6.93
C ALA A 143 -0.32 -12.96 -5.99
N ASN A 144 0.81 -12.25 -5.99
CA ASN A 144 1.95 -12.58 -5.13
C ASN A 144 1.85 -11.99 -3.71
N GLY A 145 0.73 -11.33 -3.36
CA GLY A 145 0.54 -10.76 -2.03
C GLY A 145 1.51 -9.62 -1.69
N ARG A 146 2.07 -8.90 -2.67
CA ARG A 146 3.03 -7.80 -2.41
C ARG A 146 2.48 -6.74 -1.45
N PHE A 147 1.16 -6.58 -1.40
CA PHE A 147 0.47 -5.69 -0.47
C PHE A 147 0.55 -6.10 1.01
N LEU A 148 1.05 -7.30 1.34
CA LEU A 148 1.26 -7.76 2.71
C LEU A 148 2.54 -7.18 3.33
N TRP A 149 3.46 -6.62 2.53
CA TRP A 149 4.71 -6.02 2.97
C TRP A 149 5.48 -6.93 3.94
N ARG A 150 5.76 -6.47 5.16
CA ARG A 150 6.52 -7.23 6.17
C ARG A 150 5.79 -8.49 6.65
N ASN A 151 4.45 -8.53 6.57
CA ASN A 151 3.67 -9.71 6.96
C ASN A 151 3.84 -10.88 5.99
N LEU A 152 4.42 -10.65 4.80
CA LEU A 152 4.78 -11.72 3.87
C LEU A 152 6.05 -12.47 4.29
N LEU A 153 6.94 -11.80 5.03
CA LEU A 153 8.22 -12.39 5.43
C LEU A 153 7.99 -13.45 6.50
N CYS A 154 8.58 -14.63 6.31
CA CYS A 154 8.50 -15.77 7.24
C CYS A 154 7.08 -16.33 7.45
N ALA A 155 6.15 -16.10 6.53
CA ALA A 155 4.89 -16.83 6.50
C ALA A 155 5.14 -18.29 6.06
N GLU A 156 4.52 -19.25 6.74
CA GLU A 156 4.55 -20.66 6.34
C GLU A 156 3.81 -20.88 5.03
N GLU A 157 2.61 -20.31 4.93
CA GLU A 157 1.76 -20.36 3.75
C GLU A 157 1.02 -19.02 3.56
N VAL A 158 0.77 -18.64 2.31
CA VAL A 158 0.02 -17.43 1.96
C VAL A 158 -0.95 -17.75 0.83
N GLU A 159 -2.23 -17.51 1.10
CA GLU A 159 -3.31 -17.62 0.13
C GLU A 159 -3.89 -16.23 -0.19
N VAL A 160 -4.01 -15.92 -1.49
CA VAL A 160 -4.62 -14.68 -1.96
C VAL A 160 -5.91 -14.99 -2.71
N LEU A 161 -7.04 -14.56 -2.15
CA LEU A 161 -8.37 -14.70 -2.74
C LEU A 161 -8.85 -13.37 -3.31
N VAL A 162 -8.99 -13.30 -4.63
CA VAL A 162 -9.54 -12.13 -5.35
C VAL A 162 -10.92 -12.48 -5.89
N ARG A 163 -11.91 -11.66 -5.59
CA ARG A 163 -13.29 -11.83 -6.06
C ARG A 163 -13.76 -10.60 -6.82
N HIS A 164 -14.36 -10.79 -7.99
CA HIS A 164 -14.97 -9.69 -8.73
C HIS A 164 -16.39 -9.45 -8.18
N VAL A 165 -16.64 -8.27 -7.62
CA VAL A 165 -17.95 -7.92 -7.08
C VAL A 165 -18.74 -7.10 -8.09
N HIS A 166 -19.94 -7.55 -8.44
CA HIS A 166 -20.86 -6.83 -9.31
C HIS A 166 -22.25 -6.81 -8.67
N ARG A 167 -22.82 -5.60 -8.46
CA ARG A 167 -24.11 -5.40 -7.76
C ARG A 167 -24.16 -6.02 -6.35
N GLY A 168 -23.04 -6.02 -5.64
CA GLY A 168 -22.95 -6.55 -4.28
C GLY A 168 -22.71 -8.06 -4.19
N GLU A 169 -22.70 -8.77 -5.31
CA GLU A 169 -22.47 -10.21 -5.38
C GLU A 169 -21.09 -10.52 -5.94
N ALA A 170 -20.41 -11.49 -5.34
CA ALA A 170 -19.17 -12.03 -5.87
C ALA A 170 -19.46 -12.93 -7.07
N LYS A 171 -18.79 -12.67 -8.19
CA LYS A 171 -18.77 -13.51 -9.40
C LYS A 171 -17.62 -14.50 -9.38
#